data_AF-A0A1G8WWJ3-F1
#
_entry.id   AF-A0A1G8WWJ3-F1
#
_cell.length_a   1.000
_cell.length_b   1.000
_cell.length_c   1.000
_cell.angle_alpha   90.00
_cell.angle_beta   90.00
_cell.angle_gamma   90.00
#
_symmetry.space_group_name_H-M   'P 1'
#
loop_
_entity.id
_entity.type
_entity.pdbx_description
1 polymer ?
#
loop_
_entity_poly.entity_id
_entity_poly.type
_entity_poly.pdbx_seq_one_letter_code
_entity_poly.pdbx_strand_id
1 'polypeptide(L)'
;MVKRLVVLIVGIMLGAIISYVAVTKLIALRGGAGMHGFVDAADAAVKNENAVDLVTCMKLAKLRGVPVNHFKLNLVLNSELKRYDNGTGRAFNILVYVKGYGIGIADGAEDKDELFSRLNCAGRFSDVIGEN
;
A
#
# COMPACT_ATOMS: atom_id res chain seq x y z
N MET A 1 -44.47 -31.38 7.53
CA MET A 1 -43.18 -31.49 6.82
C MET A 1 -42.93 -30.30 5.88
N VAL A 2 -43.90 -29.91 5.04
CA VAL A 2 -43.82 -28.78 4.07
C VAL A 2 -43.40 -27.44 4.70
N LYS A 3 -43.94 -27.05 5.86
CA LYS A 3 -43.58 -25.77 6.52
C LYS A 3 -42.10 -25.63 6.89
N ARG A 4 -41.42 -26.72 7.24
CA ARG A 4 -39.99 -26.70 7.60
C ARG A 4 -39.09 -26.59 6.36
N LEU A 5 -39.52 -27.19 5.25
CA LEU A 5 -38.83 -27.12 3.97
C LEU A 5 -38.87 -25.69 3.38
N VAL A 6 -40.04 -25.03 3.47
CA VAL A 6 -40.20 -23.65 2.99
C VAL A 6 -39.31 -22.67 3.77
N VAL A 7 -39.23 -22.81 5.09
CA VAL A 7 -38.35 -21.96 5.93
C VAL A 7 -36.87 -22.17 5.58
N LEU A 8 -36.46 -23.40 5.32
CA LEU A 8 -35.09 -23.71 4.91
C LEU A 8 -34.74 -23.06 3.55
N ILE A 9 -35.63 -23.19 2.56
CA ILE A 9 -35.42 -22.63 1.21
C ILE A 9 -35.36 -21.11 1.27
N VAL A 10 -36.28 -20.47 2.02
CA VAL A 10 -36.30 -19.01 2.19
C VAL A 10 -35.05 -18.53 2.93
N GLY A 11 -34.60 -19.27 3.96
CA GLY A 11 -33.37 -18.95 4.69
C GLY A 11 -32.12 -19.03 3.82
N ILE A 12 -32.01 -20.05 2.97
CA ILE A 12 -30.88 -20.20 2.02
C ILE A 12 -30.92 -19.07 0.98
N MET A 13 -32.09 -18.74 0.43
CA MET A 13 -32.27 -17.63 -0.51
C MET A 13 -31.88 -16.29 0.12
N LEU A 14 -32.34 -15.99 1.34
CA LEU A 14 -31.98 -14.77 2.04
C LEU A 14 -30.46 -14.70 2.31
N GLY A 15 -29.87 -15.80 2.77
CA GLY A 15 -28.44 -15.88 3.03
C GLY A 15 -27.58 -15.66 1.78
N ALA A 16 -28.02 -16.21 0.64
CA ALA A 16 -27.35 -16.00 -0.65
C ALA A 16 -27.46 -14.55 -1.13
N ILE A 17 -28.63 -13.91 -0.98
CA ILE A 17 -28.83 -12.50 -1.36
C ILE A 17 -27.98 -11.57 -0.50
N ILE A 18 -27.96 -11.77 0.82
CA ILE A 18 -27.14 -10.96 1.74
C ILE A 18 -25.66 -11.12 1.40
N SER A 19 -25.21 -12.35 1.18
CA SER A 19 -23.82 -12.65 0.80
C SER A 19 -23.46 -12.00 -0.54
N TYR A 20 -24.35 -12.07 -1.53
CA TYR A 20 -24.15 -11.44 -2.84
C TYR A 20 -24.04 -9.91 -2.72
N VAL A 21 -24.93 -9.26 -1.97
CA VAL A 21 -24.89 -7.80 -1.76
C VAL A 21 -23.64 -7.38 -0.98
N ALA A 22 -23.23 -8.15 0.04
CA ALA A 22 -22.03 -7.87 0.80
C ALA A 22 -20.77 -8.01 -0.07
N VAL A 23 -20.67 -9.10 -0.85
CA VAL A 23 -19.54 -9.36 -1.75
C VAL A 23 -19.47 -8.34 -2.88
N THR A 24 -20.60 -8.01 -3.52
CA THR A 24 -20.64 -6.98 -4.58
C THR A 24 -20.29 -5.59 -4.04
N LYS A 25 -20.74 -5.21 -2.84
CA LYS A 25 -20.30 -3.96 -2.20
C LYS A 25 -18.80 -3.99 -1.86
N LEU A 26 -18.27 -5.11 -1.38
CA LEU A 26 -16.83 -5.29 -1.13
C LEU A 26 -16.00 -5.20 -2.41
N ILE A 27 -16.47 -5.78 -3.52
CA ILE A 27 -15.81 -5.71 -4.83
C ILE A 27 -15.92 -4.29 -5.40
N ALA A 28 -17.07 -3.63 -5.29
CA ALA A 28 -17.25 -2.24 -5.71
C ALA A 28 -16.41 -1.26 -4.87
N LEU A 29 -16.24 -1.52 -3.57
CA LEU A 29 -15.30 -0.80 -2.69
C LEU A 29 -13.84 -1.03 -3.10
N ARG A 30 -13.49 -2.21 -3.64
CA ARG A 30 -12.12 -2.52 -4.06
C ARG A 30 -11.78 -2.08 -5.49
N GLY A 31 -12.77 -1.94 -6.37
CA GLY A 31 -12.53 -1.66 -7.79
C GLY A 31 -13.20 -0.42 -8.39
N GLY A 32 -14.17 0.20 -7.72
CA GLY A 32 -15.01 1.25 -8.34
C GLY A 32 -15.23 2.51 -7.52
N ALA A 33 -15.31 2.42 -6.19
CA ALA A 33 -15.52 3.57 -5.33
C ALA A 33 -14.17 4.19 -4.93
N GLY A 34 -13.76 5.28 -5.59
CA GLY A 34 -12.58 6.06 -5.17
C GLY A 34 -11.37 6.06 -6.08
N MET A 35 -11.44 5.39 -7.24
CA MET A 35 -10.34 5.35 -8.23
C MET A 35 -10.33 6.60 -9.13
N HIS A 36 -11.32 7.49 -9.02
CA HIS A 36 -11.31 8.76 -9.74
C HIS A 36 -10.10 9.62 -9.32
N GLY A 37 -9.36 10.12 -10.31
CA GLY A 37 -8.10 10.84 -10.10
C GLY A 37 -6.98 9.98 -9.50
N PHE A 38 -7.10 8.64 -9.53
CA PHE A 38 -6.05 7.77 -9.00
C PHE A 38 -4.74 7.91 -9.76
N VAL A 39 -4.79 7.93 -11.09
CA VAL A 39 -3.59 8.06 -11.92
C VAL A 39 -2.87 9.36 -11.59
N ASP A 40 -3.60 10.48 -11.50
CA ASP A 40 -3.03 11.78 -11.13
C ASP A 40 -2.47 11.76 -9.71
N ALA A 41 -3.18 11.15 -8.77
CA ALA A 41 -2.73 11.04 -7.38
C ALA A 41 -1.49 10.11 -7.26
N ALA A 42 -1.41 9.05 -8.06
CA ALA A 42 -0.27 8.14 -8.11
C ALA A 42 0.94 8.80 -8.75
N ASP A 43 0.77 9.52 -9.86
CA ASP A 43 1.81 10.36 -10.49
C ASP A 43 2.33 11.44 -9.52
N ALA A 44 1.42 12.11 -8.82
CA ALA A 44 1.79 13.09 -7.80
C ALA A 44 2.47 12.45 -6.58
N ALA A 45 2.14 11.20 -6.25
CA ALA A 45 2.73 10.48 -5.12
C ALA A 45 4.15 9.97 -5.40
N VAL A 46 4.44 9.50 -6.62
CA VAL A 46 5.81 9.10 -7.00
C VAL A 46 6.76 10.30 -7.14
N LYS A 47 6.22 11.51 -7.22
CA LYS A 47 7.00 12.76 -7.13
C LYS A 47 7.27 13.20 -5.69
N ASN A 48 6.72 12.52 -4.68
CA ASN A 48 7.14 12.74 -3.29
C ASN A 48 8.48 12.03 -3.05
N GLU A 49 9.57 12.79 -3.21
CA GLU A 49 10.95 12.30 -3.04
C GLU A 49 11.15 11.62 -1.68
N ASN A 50 10.61 12.15 -0.58
CA ASN A 50 10.77 11.52 0.73
C ASN A 50 10.15 10.13 0.79
N ALA A 51 8.94 9.95 0.25
CA ALA A 51 8.25 8.67 0.25
C ALA A 51 8.96 7.65 -0.66
N VAL A 52 9.39 8.09 -1.85
CA VAL A 52 10.10 7.23 -2.81
C VAL A 52 11.49 6.87 -2.32
N ASP A 53 12.27 7.84 -1.82
CA ASP A 53 13.61 7.62 -1.28
C ASP A 53 13.55 6.69 -0.07
N LEU A 54 12.55 6.85 0.81
CA LEU A 54 12.41 5.98 1.97
C LEU A 54 12.18 4.51 1.57
N VAL A 55 11.33 4.26 0.57
CA VAL A 55 11.14 2.91 0.02
C VAL A 55 12.42 2.41 -0.65
N THR A 56 13.06 3.25 -1.47
CA THR A 56 14.30 2.92 -2.19
C THR A 56 15.39 2.53 -1.19
N CYS A 57 15.60 3.37 -0.18
CA CYS A 57 16.54 3.16 0.92
C CYS A 57 16.21 1.92 1.75
N MET A 58 14.93 1.63 2.03
CA MET A 58 14.53 0.39 2.71
C MET A 58 14.94 -0.85 1.92
N LYS A 59 14.73 -0.84 0.60
CA LYS A 59 15.10 -1.95 -0.28
C LYS A 59 16.63 -2.11 -0.33
N LEU A 60 17.37 -1.01 -0.48
CA LEU A 60 18.84 -1.02 -0.47
C LEU A 60 19.41 -1.46 0.89
N ALA A 61 18.84 -1.00 2.01
CA ALA A 61 19.20 -1.42 3.36
C ALA A 61 19.06 -2.94 3.53
N LYS A 62 17.93 -3.49 3.07
CA LYS A 62 17.68 -4.94 3.09
C LYS A 62 18.71 -5.72 2.27
N LEU A 63 19.10 -5.22 1.09
CA LEU A 63 20.14 -5.86 0.26
C LEU A 63 21.51 -5.87 0.95
N ARG A 64 21.78 -4.86 1.77
CA ARG A 64 23.03 -4.71 2.54
C ARG A 64 22.99 -5.40 3.91
N GLY A 65 21.89 -6.06 4.28
CA GLY A 65 21.73 -6.65 5.61
C GLY A 65 21.60 -5.63 6.75
N VAL A 66 21.29 -4.37 6.42
CA VAL A 66 21.02 -3.32 7.42
C VAL A 66 19.59 -3.48 7.94
N PRO A 67 19.36 -3.44 9.26
CA PRO A 67 18.02 -3.61 9.81
C PRO A 67 17.10 -2.45 9.42
N VAL A 68 15.81 -2.78 9.29
CA VAL A 68 14.75 -1.82 8.96
C VAL A 68 13.63 -1.94 9.98
N ASN A 69 13.30 -0.83 10.64
CA ASN A 69 12.13 -0.73 11.50
C ASN A 69 10.85 -0.60 10.66
N HIS A 70 10.24 -1.75 10.35
CA HIS A 70 9.03 -1.79 9.51
C HIS A 70 7.82 -1.06 10.11
N PHE A 71 7.74 -0.93 11.43
CA PHE A 71 6.68 -0.16 12.07
C PHE A 71 6.83 1.33 11.76
N LYS A 72 8.02 1.88 12.01
CA LYS A 72 8.32 3.29 11.72
C LYS A 72 8.26 3.58 10.22
N LEU A 73 8.76 2.68 9.38
CA LEU A 73 8.62 2.76 7.92
C LEU A 73 7.17 3.01 7.50
N ASN A 74 6.25 2.16 7.99
CA ASN A 74 4.84 2.27 7.63
C ASN A 74 4.21 3.55 8.22
N LEU A 75 4.62 3.98 9.41
CA LEU A 75 4.14 5.21 10.02
C LEU A 75 4.55 6.46 9.22
N VAL A 76 5.82 6.53 8.82
CA VAL A 76 6.34 7.63 7.98
C VAL A 76 5.67 7.62 6.60
N LEU A 77 5.59 6.45 5.94
CA LEU A 77 4.92 6.34 4.64
C LEU A 77 3.44 6.73 4.69
N ASN A 78 2.72 6.34 5.74
CA ASN A 78 1.33 6.75 5.92
C ASN A 78 1.21 8.27 6.08
N SER A 79 2.13 8.90 6.81
CA SER A 79 2.17 10.36 6.97
C SER A 79 2.41 11.07 5.63
N GLU A 80 3.45 10.65 4.91
CA GLU A 80 3.85 11.21 3.62
C GLU A 80 2.77 11.07 2.54
N LEU A 81 2.01 9.96 2.59
CA LEU A 81 1.02 9.65 1.57
C LEU A 81 -0.41 10.07 1.93
N LYS A 82 -0.65 10.53 3.17
CA LYS A 82 -1.99 10.91 3.65
C LYS A 82 -2.67 11.95 2.75
N ARG A 83 -1.91 12.90 2.21
CA ARG A 83 -2.43 13.96 1.33
C ARG A 83 -3.01 13.45 0.02
N TYR A 84 -2.66 12.23 -0.39
CA TYR A 84 -3.16 11.61 -1.60
C TYR A 84 -4.36 10.68 -1.36
N ASP A 85 -4.75 10.48 -0.09
CA ASP A 85 -5.97 9.74 0.23
C ASP A 85 -7.22 10.55 -0.16
N ASN A 86 -8.33 9.86 -0.47
CA ASN A 86 -9.67 10.46 -0.54
C ASN A 86 -10.63 9.83 0.48
N GLY A 87 -10.14 9.00 1.40
CA GLY A 87 -10.95 8.37 2.44
C GLY A 87 -11.73 7.14 1.97
N THR A 88 -11.55 6.69 0.73
CA THR A 88 -12.19 5.47 0.20
C THR A 88 -11.16 4.37 -0.11
N GLY A 89 -10.04 4.34 0.61
CA GLY A 89 -8.99 3.33 0.43
C GLY A 89 -7.98 3.63 -0.70
N ARG A 90 -8.03 4.83 -1.29
CA ARG A 90 -7.06 5.26 -2.31
C ARG A 90 -5.63 5.32 -1.76
N ALA A 91 -5.45 5.70 -0.49
CA ALA A 91 -4.13 5.67 0.15
C ALA A 91 -3.42 4.32 0.06
N PHE A 92 -4.15 3.20 0.22
CA PHE A 92 -3.55 1.87 0.13
C PHE A 92 -3.01 1.58 -1.27
N ASN A 93 -3.81 1.88 -2.31
CA ASN A 93 -3.38 1.66 -3.69
C ASN A 93 -2.21 2.59 -4.08
N ILE A 94 -2.22 3.82 -3.59
CA ILE A 94 -1.10 4.77 -3.80
C ILE A 94 0.16 4.27 -3.09
N LEU A 95 0.04 3.76 -1.86
CA LEU A 95 1.15 3.16 -1.14
C LEU A 95 1.76 1.98 -1.91
N VAL A 96 0.93 1.12 -2.50
CA VAL A 96 1.41 0.02 -3.36
C VAL A 96 2.20 0.55 -4.55
N TYR A 97 1.71 1.62 -5.20
CA TYR A 97 2.37 2.20 -6.36
C TYR A 97 3.73 2.85 -6.01
N VAL A 98 3.78 3.66 -4.95
CA VAL A 98 5.02 4.26 -4.45
C VAL A 98 6.02 3.19 -4.01
N LYS A 99 5.56 2.11 -3.37
CA LYS A 99 6.40 0.96 -3.02
C LYS A 99 7.00 0.30 -4.27
N GLY A 100 6.19 0.02 -5.28
CA GLY A 100 6.65 -0.57 -6.53
C GLY A 100 7.68 0.31 -7.23
N TYR A 101 7.42 1.62 -7.30
CA TYR A 101 8.31 2.58 -7.94
C TYR A 101 9.67 2.69 -7.24
N GLY A 102 9.69 2.90 -5.92
CA GLY A 102 10.95 2.97 -5.16
C GLY A 102 11.75 1.67 -5.18
N ILE A 103 11.09 0.51 -5.14
CA ILE A 103 11.77 -0.79 -5.31
C ILE A 103 12.37 -0.90 -6.72
N GLY A 104 11.63 -0.45 -7.76
CA GLY A 104 12.12 -0.43 -9.13
C GLY A 104 13.38 0.43 -9.31
N ILE A 105 13.45 1.59 -8.66
CA ILE A 105 14.67 2.43 -8.63
C ILE A 105 15.83 1.66 -8.00
N ALA A 106 15.61 1.05 -6.83
CA ALA A 106 16.66 0.31 -6.13
C ALA A 106 17.16 -0.91 -6.92
N ASP A 107 16.25 -1.68 -7.53
CA ASP A 107 16.60 -2.87 -8.32
C ASP A 107 17.28 -2.48 -9.64
N GLY A 108 16.84 -1.39 -10.27
CA GLY A 108 17.40 -0.87 -11.53
C GLY A 108 18.72 -0.12 -11.40
N ALA A 109 19.18 0.18 -10.18
CA ALA A 109 20.47 0.81 -9.95
C ALA A 109 21.63 -0.13 -10.28
N GLU A 110 22.57 0.34 -11.10
CA GLU A 110 23.81 -0.37 -11.45
C GLU A 110 24.69 -0.54 -10.21
N ASP A 111 25.02 0.56 -9.54
CA ASP A 111 25.70 0.56 -8.25
C ASP A 111 24.71 0.89 -7.12
N LYS A 112 24.32 -0.15 -6.39
CA LYS A 112 23.37 -0.08 -5.28
C LYS A 112 24.00 0.53 -4.03
N ASP A 113 25.30 0.37 -3.87
CA ASP A 113 26.02 0.92 -2.72
C ASP A 113 26.24 2.41 -2.88
N GLU A 114 26.62 2.85 -4.09
CA GLU A 114 26.66 4.26 -4.45
C GLU A 114 25.29 4.90 -4.26
N LEU A 115 24.20 4.27 -4.76
CA LEU A 115 22.86 4.81 -4.59
C LEU A 115 22.46 4.94 -3.12
N PHE A 116 22.77 3.94 -2.28
CA PHE A 116 22.50 3.98 -0.84
C PHE A 116 23.21 5.15 -0.16
N SER A 117 24.47 5.39 -0.52
CA SER A 117 25.26 6.51 0.00
C SER A 117 24.80 7.86 -0.54
N ARG A 118 24.51 7.96 -1.83
CA ARG A 118 24.05 9.19 -2.50
C ARG A 118 22.71 9.67 -1.96
N LEU A 119 21.80 8.75 -1.69
CA LEU A 119 20.52 9.06 -1.04
C LEU A 119 20.66 9.34 0.47
N ASN A 120 21.87 9.21 1.04
CA ASN A 120 22.15 9.32 2.47
C ASN A 120 21.15 8.50 3.32
N CYS A 121 20.91 7.24 2.95
CA CYS A 121 19.82 6.45 3.51
C CYS A 121 19.90 6.30 5.03
N ALA A 122 21.08 6.01 5.58
CA ALA A 122 21.29 5.87 7.02
C ALA A 122 21.21 7.20 7.78
N GLY A 123 21.58 8.32 7.13
CA GLY A 123 21.53 9.64 7.77
C GLY A 123 20.15 10.30 7.69
N ARG A 124 19.47 10.23 6.55
CA ARG A 124 18.14 10.84 6.33
C ARG A 124 17.02 10.06 6.99
N PHE A 125 17.15 8.73 7.07
CA PHE A 125 16.12 7.85 7.61
C PHE A 125 16.65 7.02 8.78
N SER A 126 17.50 7.61 9.62
CA SER A 126 18.13 6.94 10.78
C SER A 126 17.11 6.29 11.71
N ASP A 127 15.92 6.90 11.85
CA ASP A 127 14.85 6.36 12.69
C ASP A 127 14.17 5.12 12.07
N VAL A 128 14.39 4.84 10.78
CA VAL A 128 13.79 3.71 10.07
C VAL A 128 14.84 2.67 9.67
N ILE A 129 16.06 3.11 9.36
CA ILE A 129 17.14 2.29 8.80
C ILE A 129 18.33 2.33 9.75
N GLY A 130 18.77 1.16 10.19
CA GLY A 130 19.91 1.02 11.13
C GLY A 130 19.52 0.98 12.60
N GLU A 131 18.23 1.09 12.93
CA GLU A 131 17.74 0.78 14.27
C GLU A 131 17.74 -0.73 14.51
N ASN A 132 18.35 -1.16 15.62
CA ASN A 132 18.26 -2.51 16.17
C ASN A 132 17.01 -2.67 17.04
#